data_AF-A0A966R377-F1
#
_entry.id   AF-A0A966R377-F1
#
_cell.length_a   1.000
_cell.length_b   1.000
_cell.length_c   1.000
_cell.angle_alpha   90.00
_cell.angle_beta   90.00
_cell.angle_gamma   90.00
#
_symmetry.space_group_name_H-M   'P 1'
#
loop_
_entity.id
_entity.type
_entity.pdbx_description
1 polymer ?
#
loop_
_entity_poly.entity_id
_entity_poly.type
_entity_poly.pdbx_seq_one_letter_code
_entity_poly.pdbx_strand_id
1 'polypeptide(L)'
;MSKRVLTEFNLNDYDNNMYTKVFDKSTSSPLSIIQEPDLQYQDRIQYLFVTSSDRDTGAYPNPNHYAIKFPKEFKNIKEIELVNIILPDKNNITGEPYLLLKIDEIDDVMVSNNIHIAESFAFLALANPTTTGGFITIDKRVHENTPKVYTTPKASLDRMTISITDRLGSPWNFGADTPVPTKALQNTLVFRIVTLEKKRDPLGVRNVY
;
A
#
# COMPACT_ATOMS: atom_id res chain seq x y z
N MET A 1 -8.07 -70.40 -48.42
CA MET A 1 -7.80 -69.29 -47.49
C MET A 1 -8.87 -68.23 -47.68
N SER A 2 -9.69 -68.01 -46.65
CA SER A 2 -11.01 -67.37 -46.73
C SER A 2 -10.93 -65.84 -46.61
N LYS A 3 -11.60 -65.13 -47.53
CA LYS A 3 -11.80 -63.67 -47.58
C LYS A 3 -12.48 -63.05 -46.34
N ARG A 4 -12.81 -63.83 -45.30
CA ARG A 4 -13.54 -63.35 -44.10
C ARG A 4 -12.67 -62.59 -43.11
N VAL A 5 -11.35 -62.79 -43.09
CA VAL A 5 -10.47 -62.25 -42.02
C VAL A 5 -10.11 -60.77 -42.21
N LEU A 6 -10.23 -60.23 -43.42
CA LEU A 6 -9.86 -58.83 -43.73
C LEU A 6 -10.95 -57.78 -43.43
N THR A 7 -12.21 -58.20 -43.31
CA THR A 7 -13.34 -57.28 -43.09
C THR A 7 -13.55 -56.92 -41.62
N GLU A 8 -13.23 -57.81 -40.68
CA GLU A 8 -13.43 -57.56 -39.24
C GLU A 8 -12.37 -56.62 -38.65
N PHE A 9 -11.15 -56.62 -39.20
CA PHE A 9 -10.07 -55.73 -38.72
C PHE A 9 -10.38 -54.25 -38.97
N ASN A 10 -11.00 -53.93 -40.11
CA ASN A 10 -11.32 -52.55 -40.48
C ASN A 10 -12.57 -51.98 -39.76
N LEU A 11 -13.50 -52.84 -39.31
CA LEU A 11 -14.70 -52.38 -38.59
C LEU A 11 -14.37 -52.04 -37.13
N ASN A 12 -13.52 -52.84 -36.48
CA ASN A 12 -13.11 -52.57 -35.11
C ASN A 12 -12.31 -51.26 -34.98
N ASP A 13 -11.47 -50.91 -35.96
CA ASP A 13 -10.75 -49.62 -35.95
C ASP A 13 -11.67 -48.41 -36.22
N TYR A 14 -12.81 -48.61 -36.89
CA TYR A 14 -13.78 -47.54 -37.11
C TYR A 14 -14.63 -47.27 -35.86
N ASP A 15 -15.07 -48.33 -35.16
CA ASP A 15 -15.84 -48.23 -33.92
C ASP A 15 -14.97 -47.78 -32.73
N ASN A 16 -13.70 -48.21 -32.67
CA ASN A 16 -12.76 -47.81 -31.61
C ASN A 16 -12.38 -46.32 -31.69
N ASN A 17 -12.41 -45.73 -32.89
CA ASN A 17 -11.97 -44.35 -33.09
C ASN A 17 -13.09 -43.31 -33.01
N MET A 18 -14.32 -43.68 -32.63
CA MET A 18 -15.45 -42.79 -32.31
C MET A 18 -15.49 -41.46 -33.10
N TYR A 19 -15.26 -41.52 -34.42
CA TYR A 19 -15.11 -40.32 -35.27
C TYR A 19 -16.37 -39.45 -35.26
N THR A 20 -17.54 -40.04 -34.99
CA THR A 20 -18.83 -39.37 -34.86
C THR A 20 -18.93 -38.47 -33.62
N LYS A 21 -18.18 -38.74 -32.54
CA LYS A 21 -18.13 -37.89 -31.34
C LYS A 21 -17.14 -36.73 -31.46
N VAL A 22 -16.22 -36.78 -32.43
CA VAL A 22 -15.23 -35.72 -32.67
C VAL A 22 -15.89 -34.47 -33.29
N PHE A 23 -17.00 -34.65 -34.02
CA PHE A 23 -17.73 -33.58 -34.72
C PHE A 23 -19.08 -33.24 -34.07
N ASP A 24 -19.42 -33.84 -32.93
CA ASP A 24 -20.65 -33.52 -32.23
C ASP A 24 -20.51 -32.15 -31.54
N LYS A 25 -21.37 -31.20 -31.90
CA LYS A 25 -21.38 -29.83 -31.37
C LYS A 25 -21.59 -29.80 -29.85
N SER A 26 -22.15 -30.86 -29.28
CA SER A 26 -22.37 -30.99 -27.83
C SER A 26 -21.13 -31.45 -27.06
N THR A 27 -20.14 -32.08 -27.72
CA THR A 27 -18.89 -32.59 -27.12
C THR A 27 -17.65 -31.81 -27.56
N SER A 28 -17.77 -30.99 -28.61
CA SER A 28 -16.69 -30.18 -29.20
C SER A 28 -16.67 -28.73 -28.68
N SER A 29 -17.04 -28.50 -27.42
CA SER A 29 -16.68 -27.24 -26.77
C SER A 29 -15.15 -27.18 -26.69
N PRO A 30 -14.49 -26.19 -27.32
CA PRO A 30 -13.05 -26.09 -27.25
C PRO A 30 -12.64 -25.90 -25.79
N LEU A 31 -11.88 -26.84 -25.24
CA LEU A 31 -11.34 -26.74 -23.87
C LEU A 31 -10.41 -25.53 -23.71
N SER A 32 -9.98 -24.91 -24.81
CA SER A 32 -9.29 -23.62 -24.84
C SER A 32 -10.18 -22.42 -24.49
N ILE A 33 -11.50 -22.60 -24.42
CA ILE A 33 -12.46 -21.64 -23.85
C ILE A 33 -12.86 -22.08 -22.42
N ILE A 34 -12.03 -22.88 -21.74
CA ILE A 34 -12.05 -22.88 -20.28
C ILE A 34 -11.38 -21.57 -19.88
N GLN A 35 -12.22 -20.54 -19.72
CA GLN A 35 -11.84 -19.23 -19.23
C GLN A 35 -11.02 -19.44 -17.95
N GLU A 36 -9.76 -18.98 -17.94
CA GLU A 36 -8.98 -18.96 -16.71
C GLU A 36 -9.83 -18.27 -15.63
N PRO A 37 -9.93 -18.82 -14.41
CA PRO A 37 -10.70 -18.18 -13.36
C PRO A 37 -10.18 -16.76 -13.17
N ASP A 38 -11.10 -15.79 -13.15
CA ASP A 38 -10.75 -14.38 -12.99
C ASP A 38 -9.80 -14.20 -11.80
N LEU A 39 -8.75 -13.41 -12.01
CA LEU A 39 -7.79 -13.10 -10.94
C LEU A 39 -8.52 -12.35 -9.84
N GLN A 40 -8.83 -13.05 -8.75
CA GLN A 40 -9.37 -12.43 -7.54
C GLN A 40 -8.22 -11.79 -6.74
N TYR A 41 -8.47 -10.57 -6.26
CA TYR A 41 -7.57 -9.87 -5.36
C TYR A 41 -8.20 -9.78 -3.97
N GLN A 42 -7.36 -9.78 -2.95
CA GLN A 42 -7.74 -9.54 -1.57
C GLN A 42 -6.95 -8.37 -1.00
N ASP A 43 -7.61 -7.59 -0.15
CA ASP A 43 -6.95 -6.52 0.60
C ASP A 43 -6.12 -7.13 1.74
N ARG A 44 -4.87 -6.68 1.86
CA ARG A 44 -4.01 -6.95 3.01
C ARG A 44 -3.66 -5.64 3.69
N ILE A 45 -3.89 -5.58 5.00
CA ILE A 45 -3.59 -4.43 5.83
C ILE A 45 -2.26 -4.65 6.55
N GLN A 46 -1.38 -3.65 6.49
CA GLN A 46 -0.10 -3.62 7.20
C GLN A 46 0.07 -2.27 7.88
N TYR A 47 0.77 -2.26 9.02
CA TYR A 47 1.13 -1.03 9.72
C TYR A 47 2.62 -0.77 9.59
N LEU A 48 2.98 0.45 9.22
CA LEU A 48 4.35 0.93 9.11
C LEU A 48 4.60 1.93 10.23
N PHE A 49 5.64 1.70 11.02
CA PHE A 49 6.11 2.61 12.04
C PHE A 49 7.36 3.31 11.53
N VAL A 50 7.38 4.63 11.59
CA VAL A 50 8.51 5.47 11.17
C VAL A 50 8.92 6.35 12.34
N THR A 51 10.20 6.32 12.72
CA THR A 51 10.75 7.22 13.73
C THR A 51 11.85 8.07 13.13
N SER A 52 11.88 9.36 13.48
CA SER A 52 12.97 10.24 13.05
C SER A 52 14.32 9.87 13.67
N SER A 53 14.33 9.07 14.74
CA SER A 53 15.56 8.66 15.44
C SER A 53 16.47 7.76 14.58
N ASP A 54 15.87 7.02 13.64
CA ASP A 54 16.56 6.05 12.79
C ASP A 54 16.96 6.63 11.42
N ARG A 55 16.83 7.94 11.24
CA ARG A 55 17.23 8.62 10.00
C ARG A 55 18.75 8.59 9.82
N ASP A 56 19.20 8.73 8.57
CA ASP A 56 20.60 9.06 8.29
C ASP A 56 20.86 10.51 8.74
N THR A 57 21.50 10.66 9.89
CA THR A 57 21.76 11.95 10.51
C THR A 57 22.88 12.74 9.84
N GLY A 58 23.69 12.10 9.00
CA GLY A 58 24.69 12.76 8.17
C GLY A 58 24.06 13.48 6.99
N ALA A 59 23.07 12.85 6.34
CA ALA A 59 22.30 13.44 5.25
C ALA A 59 21.16 14.36 5.74
N TYR A 60 20.51 13.97 6.84
CA TYR A 60 19.33 14.62 7.39
C TYR A 60 19.57 14.97 8.87
N PRO A 61 20.26 16.08 9.17
CA PRO A 61 20.63 16.43 10.55
C PRO A 61 19.42 16.76 11.41
N ASN A 62 18.29 17.19 10.84
CA ASN A 62 17.12 17.64 11.59
C ASN A 62 15.93 16.66 11.46
N PRO A 63 15.10 16.52 12.51
CA PRO A 63 13.96 15.59 12.51
C PRO A 63 12.73 16.13 11.75
N ASN A 64 12.79 17.34 11.19
CA ASN A 64 11.69 17.94 10.42
C ASN A 64 11.70 17.55 8.92
N HIS A 65 12.83 17.05 8.42
CA HIS A 65 12.98 16.62 7.04
C HIS A 65 13.96 15.45 6.95
N TYR A 66 13.48 14.28 6.56
CA TYR A 66 14.31 13.07 6.51
C TYR A 66 13.73 11.97 5.63
N ALA A 67 14.59 11.10 5.11
CA ALA A 67 14.19 9.92 4.36
C ALA A 67 14.40 8.64 5.17
N ILE A 68 13.43 7.73 5.13
CA ILE A 68 13.51 6.39 5.72
C ILE A 68 13.27 5.34 4.65
N LYS A 69 14.21 4.42 4.53
CA LYS A 69 14.05 3.21 3.71
C LYS A 69 13.34 2.14 4.52
N PHE A 70 12.38 1.47 3.92
CA PHE A 70 11.62 0.41 4.57
C PHE A 70 12.42 -0.89 4.61
N PRO A 71 12.22 -1.72 5.66
CA PRO A 71 12.80 -3.05 5.71
C PRO A 71 12.24 -3.97 4.61
N LYS A 72 11.01 -3.70 4.15
CA LYS A 72 10.34 -4.42 3.07
C LYS A 72 9.56 -3.45 2.20
N GLU A 73 9.72 -3.58 0.89
CA GLU A 73 8.93 -2.88 -0.11
C GLU A 73 7.45 -3.31 -0.06
N PHE A 74 6.54 -2.33 -0.07
CA PHE A 74 5.11 -2.56 -0.27
C PHE A 74 4.80 -2.53 -1.77
N LYS A 75 3.93 -3.44 -2.24
CA LYS A 75 3.54 -3.54 -3.65
C LYS A 75 2.02 -3.44 -3.80
N ASN A 76 1.56 -2.94 -4.94
CA ASN A 76 0.14 -2.81 -5.27
C ASN A 76 -0.65 -2.08 -4.18
N ILE A 77 -0.16 -0.92 -3.76
CA ILE A 77 -0.73 -0.15 -2.66
C ILE A 77 -2.03 0.51 -3.14
N LYS A 78 -3.13 0.12 -2.52
CA LYS A 78 -4.48 0.64 -2.79
C LYS A 78 -4.78 1.87 -1.96
N GLU A 79 -4.30 1.90 -0.72
CA GLU A 79 -4.62 2.94 0.25
C GLU A 79 -3.47 3.16 1.23
N ILE A 80 -3.20 4.42 1.56
CA ILE A 80 -2.26 4.81 2.61
C ILE A 80 -2.95 5.84 3.51
N GLU A 81 -2.84 5.66 4.81
CA GLU A 81 -3.48 6.50 5.82
C GLU A 81 -2.51 6.78 6.96
N LEU A 82 -2.42 8.05 7.40
CA LEU A 82 -1.77 8.37 8.67
C LEU A 82 -2.72 8.02 9.81
N VAL A 83 -2.32 7.09 10.67
CA VAL A 83 -3.13 6.63 11.81
C VAL A 83 -2.83 7.44 13.06
N ASN A 84 -1.54 7.72 13.27
CA ASN A 84 -1.06 8.40 14.47
C ASN A 84 0.25 9.11 14.16
N ILE A 85 0.45 10.28 14.76
CA ILE A 85 1.73 10.97 14.79
C ILE A 85 1.99 11.53 16.19
N ILE A 86 3.24 11.45 16.62
CA ILE A 86 3.74 12.02 17.87
C ILE A 86 4.79 13.06 17.50
N LEU A 87 4.54 14.31 17.88
CA LEU A 87 5.41 15.46 17.62
C LEU A 87 5.94 16.04 18.94
N PRO A 88 7.18 16.54 18.98
CA PRO A 88 7.69 17.22 20.17
C PRO A 88 7.09 18.63 20.29
N ASP A 89 6.66 18.98 21.50
CA ASP A 89 6.16 20.32 21.84
C ASP A 89 7.34 21.30 21.98
N LYS A 90 7.76 21.87 20.84
CA LYS A 90 8.93 22.76 20.73
C LYS A 90 8.60 24.00 19.92
N ASN A 91 9.30 25.08 20.23
CA ASN A 91 9.25 26.35 19.50
C ASN A 91 7.83 26.88 19.25
N ASN A 92 6.97 26.80 20.28
CA ASN A 92 5.60 27.30 20.24
C ASN A 92 4.73 26.66 19.13
N ILE A 93 4.90 25.35 18.91
CA ILE A 93 4.08 24.58 17.97
C ILE A 93 2.59 24.74 18.23
N THR A 94 2.17 24.83 19.50
CA THR A 94 0.77 25.06 19.91
C THR A 94 0.22 26.42 19.50
N GLY A 95 1.07 27.37 19.07
CA GLY A 95 0.65 28.63 18.48
C GLY A 95 0.27 28.53 17.00
N GLU A 96 0.65 27.45 16.31
CA GLU A 96 0.19 27.18 14.96
C GLU A 96 -1.21 26.55 14.98
N PRO A 97 -2.08 26.88 14.01
CA PRO A 97 -3.40 26.24 13.92
C PRO A 97 -3.29 24.78 13.47
N TYR A 98 -2.26 24.46 12.67
CA TYR A 98 -1.98 23.13 12.14
C TYR A 98 -0.56 23.08 11.59
N LEU A 99 -0.04 21.87 11.46
CA LEU A 99 1.13 21.58 10.64
C LEU A 99 0.73 20.75 9.42
N LEU A 100 1.66 20.65 8.48
CA LEU A 100 1.49 19.92 7.24
C LEU A 100 2.56 18.82 7.15
N LEU A 101 2.11 17.60 6.87
CA LEU A 101 2.98 16.46 6.60
C LEU A 101 3.06 16.23 5.10
N LYS A 102 4.25 16.33 4.52
CA LYS A 102 4.52 16.01 3.12
C LYS A 102 5.29 14.70 3.02
N ILE A 103 4.94 13.90 2.01
CA ILE A 103 5.65 12.67 1.64
C ILE A 103 5.93 12.74 0.14
N ASP A 104 7.18 12.90 -0.25
CA ASP A 104 7.56 13.17 -1.65
C ASP A 104 7.16 12.04 -2.60
N GLU A 105 7.14 10.79 -2.12
CA GLU A 105 6.75 9.64 -2.93
C GLU A 105 5.22 9.46 -3.09
N ILE A 106 4.41 10.31 -2.45
CA ILE A 106 2.94 10.25 -2.49
C ILE A 106 2.38 11.60 -2.96
N ASP A 107 1.92 11.62 -4.20
CA ASP A 107 1.33 12.80 -4.83
C ASP A 107 -0.20 12.85 -4.71
N ASP A 108 -0.75 14.03 -5.03
CA ASP A 108 -2.19 14.27 -5.24
C ASP A 108 -3.06 13.88 -4.04
N VAL A 109 -2.70 14.35 -2.85
CA VAL A 109 -3.32 13.83 -1.62
C VAL A 109 -4.57 14.61 -1.23
N MET A 110 -4.54 15.93 -1.32
CA MET A 110 -5.63 16.79 -0.89
C MET A 110 -6.08 17.76 -1.96
N VAL A 111 -7.40 17.97 -2.04
CA VAL A 111 -7.98 19.05 -2.85
C VAL A 111 -8.10 20.28 -1.96
N SER A 112 -7.35 21.33 -2.26
CA SER A 112 -7.35 22.58 -1.50
C SER A 112 -7.11 23.78 -2.41
N ASN A 113 -7.58 24.96 -1.98
CA ASN A 113 -7.26 26.24 -2.61
C ASN A 113 -5.88 26.79 -2.18
N ASN A 114 -5.24 26.18 -1.18
CA ASN A 114 -3.89 26.49 -0.74
C ASN A 114 -2.92 25.43 -1.29
N ILE A 115 -1.89 25.87 -2.01
CA ILE A 115 -0.89 25.00 -2.64
C ILE A 115 -0.15 24.11 -1.64
N HIS A 116 0.21 24.65 -0.46
CA HIS A 116 0.94 23.88 0.55
C HIS A 116 0.09 22.77 1.13
N ILE A 117 -1.21 23.01 1.33
CA ILE A 117 -2.16 21.98 1.78
C ILE A 117 -2.36 20.94 0.67
N ALA A 118 -2.52 21.36 -0.58
CA ALA A 118 -2.73 20.44 -1.71
C ALA A 118 -1.55 19.47 -1.92
N GLU A 119 -0.33 19.95 -1.68
CA GLU A 119 0.91 19.14 -1.73
C GLU A 119 1.15 18.30 -0.47
N SER A 120 0.31 18.41 0.56
CA SER A 120 0.52 17.71 1.83
C SER A 120 -0.23 16.40 1.90
N PHE A 121 0.45 15.36 2.38
CA PHE A 121 -0.14 14.06 2.63
C PHE A 121 -1.15 14.10 3.78
N ALA A 122 -0.83 14.81 4.86
CA ALA A 122 -1.73 14.93 6.00
C ALA A 122 -1.77 16.36 6.55
N PHE A 123 -2.97 16.74 6.97
CA PHE A 123 -3.24 17.95 7.75
C PHE A 123 -3.19 17.58 9.23
N LEU A 124 -2.29 18.22 9.97
CA LEU A 124 -2.01 17.87 11.36
C LEU A 124 -2.65 18.90 12.29
N ALA A 125 -3.91 18.68 12.66
CA ALA A 125 -4.58 19.50 13.65
C ALA A 125 -3.95 19.26 15.03
N LEU A 126 -3.37 20.33 15.60
CA LEU A 126 -2.61 20.23 16.83
C LEU A 126 -3.53 20.12 18.05
N ALA A 127 -3.24 19.16 18.93
CA ALA A 127 -3.86 19.04 20.24
C ALA A 127 -2.99 19.70 21.31
N ASN A 128 -3.57 20.00 22.47
CA ASN A 128 -2.80 20.39 23.64
C ASN A 128 -1.87 19.22 24.05
N PRO A 129 -0.59 19.49 24.35
CA PRO A 129 0.33 18.46 24.80
C PRO A 129 -0.12 17.89 26.15
N THR A 130 0.20 16.62 26.42
CA THR A 130 -0.15 15.98 27.72
C THR A 130 0.62 16.63 28.88
N THR A 131 1.81 17.14 28.60
CA THR A 131 2.65 17.90 29.53
C THR A 131 3.32 19.02 28.75
N THR A 132 3.35 20.24 29.30
CA THR A 132 4.03 21.39 28.68
C THR A 132 5.48 21.06 28.30
N GLY A 133 5.87 21.28 27.05
CA GLY A 133 7.20 20.99 26.52
C GLY A 133 7.50 19.51 26.26
N GLY A 134 6.49 18.65 26.41
CA GLY A 134 6.54 17.21 26.16
C GLY A 134 6.25 16.86 24.70
N PHE A 135 5.22 16.04 24.47
CA PHE A 135 4.82 15.60 23.13
C PHE A 135 3.33 15.84 22.89
N ILE A 136 3.01 16.11 21.62
CA ILE A 136 1.66 16.24 21.08
C ILE A 136 1.38 14.97 20.28
N THR A 137 0.31 14.28 20.64
CA THR A 137 -0.17 13.11 19.91
C THR A 137 -1.38 13.51 19.08
N ILE A 138 -1.35 13.20 17.79
CA ILE A 138 -2.44 13.44 16.85
C ILE A 138 -2.87 12.09 16.30
N ASP A 139 -4.14 11.77 16.53
CA ASP A 139 -4.79 10.56 16.06
C ASP A 139 -6.26 10.84 15.74
N LYS A 140 -6.98 9.79 15.34
CA LYS A 140 -8.40 9.87 14.95
C LYS A 140 -9.34 10.53 15.97
N ARG A 141 -8.94 10.63 17.25
CA ARG A 141 -9.75 11.28 18.30
C ARG A 141 -9.69 12.81 18.20
N VAL A 142 -8.60 13.32 17.64
CA VAL A 142 -8.33 14.76 17.50
C VAL A 142 -8.77 15.25 16.11
N HIS A 143 -8.59 14.42 15.08
CA HIS A 143 -8.88 14.78 13.70
C HIS A 143 -9.26 13.54 12.87
N GLU A 144 -10.19 13.67 11.93
CA GLU A 144 -10.59 12.58 11.04
C GLU A 144 -9.41 12.14 10.15
N ASN A 145 -9.14 10.85 10.07
CA ASN A 145 -8.08 10.38 9.19
C ASN A 145 -8.51 10.55 7.73
N THR A 146 -7.64 11.13 6.90
CA THR A 146 -7.88 11.30 5.46
C THR A 146 -6.98 10.34 4.69
N PRO A 147 -7.48 9.15 4.29
CA PRO A 147 -6.67 8.20 3.55
C PRO A 147 -6.47 8.66 2.10
N LYS A 148 -5.24 8.50 1.56
CA LYS A 148 -5.00 8.55 0.12
C LYS A 148 -5.43 7.21 -0.47
N VAL A 149 -6.57 7.21 -1.16
CA VAL A 149 -7.05 6.09 -1.95
C VAL A 149 -6.58 6.24 -3.38
N TYR A 150 -5.91 5.22 -3.92
CA TYR A 150 -5.45 5.21 -5.30
C TYR A 150 -6.51 4.61 -6.22
N THR A 151 -6.92 5.36 -7.25
CA THR A 151 -7.78 4.82 -8.32
C THR A 151 -7.08 3.68 -9.06
N THR A 152 -5.79 3.86 -9.36
CA THR A 152 -4.90 2.81 -9.85
C THR A 152 -3.83 2.55 -8.79
N PRO A 153 -3.76 1.34 -8.21
CA PRO A 153 -2.84 1.05 -7.11
C PRO A 153 -1.40 1.48 -7.43
N LYS A 154 -0.74 2.11 -6.46
CA LYS A 154 0.67 2.47 -6.59
C LYS A 154 1.50 1.18 -6.67
N ALA A 155 2.30 1.06 -7.72
CA ALA A 155 3.03 -0.16 -8.04
C ALA A 155 3.90 -0.63 -6.87
N SER A 156 4.69 0.27 -6.30
CA SER A 156 5.44 -0.02 -5.08
C SER A 156 5.86 1.23 -4.30
N LEU A 157 6.26 1.01 -3.06
CA LEU A 157 6.88 2.00 -2.17
C LEU A 157 7.88 1.30 -1.24
N ASP A 158 9.14 1.70 -1.33
CA ASP A 158 10.25 1.14 -0.55
C ASP A 158 10.92 2.17 0.38
N ARG A 159 10.54 3.45 0.27
CA ARG A 159 11.01 4.54 1.10
C ARG A 159 9.96 5.63 1.25
N MET A 160 10.09 6.47 2.27
CA MET A 160 9.37 7.73 2.42
C MET A 160 10.33 8.85 2.77
N THR A 161 10.22 9.95 2.04
CA THR A 161 10.88 11.22 2.35
C THR A 161 9.85 12.13 3.01
N ILE A 162 10.03 12.37 4.30
CA ILE A 162 9.08 13.05 5.18
C ILE A 162 9.53 14.49 5.36
N SER A 163 8.59 15.43 5.22
CA SER A 163 8.79 16.82 5.60
C SER A 163 7.62 17.30 6.45
N ILE A 164 7.92 17.94 7.58
CA ILE A 164 6.92 18.60 8.44
C ILE A 164 7.10 20.10 8.27
N THR A 165 6.05 20.78 7.77
CA THR A 165 6.08 22.21 7.49
C THR A 165 5.00 22.95 8.27
N ASP A 166 5.19 24.25 8.42
CA ASP A 166 4.14 25.17 8.86
C ASP A 166 3.09 25.39 7.74
N ARG A 167 2.08 26.23 8.04
CA ARG A 167 1.02 26.61 7.09
C ARG A 167 1.51 27.38 5.86
N LEU A 168 2.73 27.92 5.90
CA LEU A 168 3.38 28.65 4.81
C LEU A 168 4.33 27.75 4.00
N GLY A 169 4.38 26.44 4.30
CA GLY A 169 5.24 25.48 3.63
C GLY A 169 6.71 25.54 4.06
N SER A 170 7.06 26.30 5.10
CA SER A 170 8.42 26.34 5.63
C SER A 170 8.66 25.17 6.59
N PRO A 171 9.82 24.50 6.57
CA PRO A 171 10.12 23.40 7.49
C PRO A 171 9.96 23.82 8.94
N TRP A 172 9.18 23.05 9.71
CA TRP A 172 8.96 23.36 11.12
C TRP A 172 10.26 23.20 11.91
N ASN A 173 10.58 24.15 12.78
CA ASN A 173 11.77 24.07 13.60
C ASN A 173 11.46 23.35 14.92
N PHE A 174 11.92 22.12 15.11
CA PHE A 174 11.83 21.43 16.41
C PHE A 174 12.98 21.80 17.36
N GLY A 175 14.04 22.43 16.86
CA GLY A 175 15.29 22.69 17.57
C GLY A 175 16.48 22.03 16.89
N ALA A 176 17.69 22.39 17.33
CA ALA A 176 18.92 21.79 16.83
C ALA A 176 19.11 20.39 17.45
N ASP A 177 19.20 19.37 16.61
CA ASP A 177 19.40 18.00 17.09
C ASP A 177 20.87 17.75 17.43
N THR A 178 21.38 18.36 18.51
CA THR A 178 22.79 18.23 18.91
C THR A 178 22.89 18.10 20.43
N PRO A 179 23.36 16.95 20.96
CA PRO A 179 23.87 15.76 20.25
C PRO A 179 22.77 14.99 19.50
N VAL A 180 23.14 14.28 18.43
CA VAL A 180 22.18 13.51 17.62
C VAL A 180 22.11 12.05 18.10
N PRO A 181 20.92 11.43 18.27
CA PRO A 181 19.60 12.04 18.32
C PRO A 181 19.24 12.51 19.74
N THR A 182 18.79 13.77 19.86
CA THR A 182 18.18 14.34 21.05
C THR A 182 16.76 13.83 21.17
N LYS A 183 16.52 12.98 22.18
CA LYS A 183 15.23 12.30 22.41
C LYS A 183 14.02 13.25 22.42
N ALA A 184 14.19 14.45 22.97
CA ALA A 184 13.11 15.44 23.10
C ALA A 184 12.70 16.11 21.77
N LEU A 185 13.41 15.84 20.67
CA LEU A 185 13.16 16.45 19.35
C LEU A 185 12.67 15.43 18.32
N GLN A 186 12.58 14.15 18.68
CA GLN A 186 12.22 13.10 17.74
C GLN A 186 10.70 13.02 17.56
N ASN A 187 10.27 12.63 16.37
CA ASN A 187 8.88 12.35 16.06
C ASN A 187 8.70 10.89 15.63
N THR A 188 7.45 10.44 15.68
CA THR A 188 7.08 9.08 15.27
C THR A 188 5.75 9.11 14.53
N LEU A 189 5.68 8.41 13.41
CA LEU A 189 4.50 8.30 12.55
C LEU A 189 4.11 6.83 12.42
N VAL A 190 2.80 6.60 12.37
CA VAL A 190 2.22 5.28 12.12
C VAL A 190 1.30 5.37 10.92
N PHE A 191 1.60 4.60 9.89
CA PHE A 191 0.80 4.51 8.68
C PHE A 191 0.09 3.17 8.61
N ARG A 192 -1.17 3.20 8.18
CA ARG A 192 -1.91 2.02 7.72
C ARG A 192 -1.79 1.97 6.21
N ILE A 193 -1.28 0.85 5.70
CA ILE A 193 -1.08 0.60 4.27
C ILE A 193 -1.94 -0.59 3.87
N VAL A 194 -2.78 -0.41 2.85
CA VAL A 194 -3.59 -1.48 2.26
C VAL A 194 -3.01 -1.84 0.91
N THR A 195 -2.66 -3.11 0.72
CA THR A 195 -2.12 -3.65 -0.53
C THR A 195 -3.09 -4.67 -1.14
N LEU A 196 -3.15 -4.73 -2.47
CA LEU A 196 -3.86 -5.77 -3.20
C LEU A 196 -2.95 -6.97 -3.45
N GLU A 197 -3.30 -8.11 -2.87
CA GLU A 197 -2.62 -9.38 -3.11
C GLU A 197 -3.50 -10.32 -3.93
N LYS A 198 -2.90 -11.08 -4.84
CA LYS A 198 -3.63 -12.13 -5.58
C LYS A 198 -4.13 -13.18 -4.58
N LYS A 199 -5.44 -13.40 -4.58
CA LYS A 199 -6.07 -14.45 -3.78
C LYS A 199 -5.57 -15.80 -4.27
N ARG A 200 -5.03 -16.60 -3.36
CA ARG A 200 -4.58 -17.97 -3.62
C ARG A 200 -5.67 -18.92 -3.16
N ASP A 201 -6.76 -19.00 -3.92
CA ASP A 201 -7.73 -20.07 -3.68
C ASP A 201 -7.06 -21.41 -4.01
N PRO A 202 -7.21 -22.46 -3.16
CA PRO A 202 -6.76 -23.79 -3.52
C PRO A 202 -7.52 -24.23 -4.78
N LEU A 203 -6.77 -24.61 -5.82
CA LEU A 203 -7.35 -25.23 -7.02
C LEU A 203 -8.15 -26.45 -6.55
N GLY A 204 -9.48 -26.37 -6.66
CA GLY A 204 -10.34 -27.50 -6.35
C GLY A 204 -9.93 -28.67 -7.24
N VAL A 205 -9.41 -29.73 -6.64
CA VAL A 205 -9.09 -30.96 -7.37
C VAL A 205 -10.43 -31.49 -7.87
N ARG A 206 -10.63 -31.53 -9.19
CA ARG A 206 -11.82 -32.15 -9.77
C ARG A 206 -11.79 -33.63 -9.37
N ASN A 207 -12.67 -34.04 -8.46
CA ASN A 207 -12.96 -35.46 -8.28
C ASN A 207 -13.68 -35.92 -9.54
N VAL A 208 -12.94 -36.61 -10.41
CA VAL A 208 -13.52 -37.39 -11.50
C VAL A 208 -13.96 -38.71 -10.87
N TYR A 209 -15.27 -38.94 -10.79
CA TYR A 209 -15.88 -40.23 -10.45
C TYR A 209 -16.30 -40.94 -11.73
#